data_AF-A0A7D5S0W4-F1
#
_entry.id   AF-A0A7D5S0W4-F1
#
_cell.length_a   1.000
_cell.length_b   1.000
_cell.length_c   1.000
_cell.angle_alpha   90.00
_cell.angle_beta   90.00
_cell.angle_gamma   90.00
#
_symmetry.space_group_name_H-M   'P 1'
#
loop_
_entity.id
_entity.type
_entity.pdbx_description
1 polymer ?
#
loop_
_entity_poly.entity_id
_entity_poly.type
_entity_poly.pdbx_seq_one_letter_code
_entity_poly.pdbx_strand_id
1 'polypeptide(L)'
;MQPEDFHIDAAAKQANEIYIGCRLAGLTDAERGAFIEYLSYEGDETFLYINWTARKLTEAPSARRWIDVSVRSGIDGAGPPFDTSVRELLSAAYLRPLRDAEREMSPGRGSRLSQILSNVPEIGQGENFNVANIPQDADAVRKLGLVGLADYMRHNVKLHSGVGSAQDAINKQYLTSLSLRGDDLQGRIDVSEGGTESARLRQILERLLLVDEV
;
A
#
# COMPACT_ATOMS: atom_id res chain seq x y z
N MET A 1 5.01 1.44 19.48
CA MET A 1 5.78 2.55 20.06
C MET A 1 7.23 2.15 20.11
N GLN A 2 7.94 2.59 19.08
CA GLN A 2 9.38 2.55 18.94
C GLN A 2 9.93 3.99 19.02
N PRO A 3 11.22 4.19 19.30
CA PRO A 3 11.81 5.53 19.38
C PRO A 3 11.64 6.36 18.10
N GLU A 4 11.54 5.71 16.94
CA GLU A 4 11.39 6.34 15.63
C GLU A 4 9.98 6.92 15.41
N ASP A 5 8.98 6.51 16.22
CA ASP A 5 7.60 7.00 16.12
C ASP A 5 7.46 8.49 16.57
N PHE A 6 8.47 9.06 17.23
CA PHE A 6 8.43 10.46 17.68
C PHE A 6 8.83 11.41 16.55
N HIS A 7 7.98 12.40 16.32
CA HIS A 7 8.19 13.46 15.32
C HIS A 7 9.57 14.12 15.46
N ILE A 8 10.24 14.28 14.33
CA ILE A 8 11.50 15.02 14.20
C ILE A 8 11.15 16.33 13.50
N ASP A 9 11.44 17.46 14.15
CA ASP A 9 11.18 18.77 13.55
C ASP A 9 12.22 19.11 12.45
N ALA A 10 11.99 20.25 11.76
CA ALA A 10 12.89 20.71 10.70
C ALA A 10 14.33 21.00 11.18
N ALA A 11 14.55 21.14 12.49
CA ALA A 11 15.87 21.34 13.10
C ALA A 11 16.51 20.01 13.55
N ALA A 12 15.98 18.87 13.12
CA ALA A 12 16.40 17.52 13.49
C ALA A 12 16.28 17.22 15.00
N LYS A 13 15.45 17.97 15.73
CA LYS A 13 15.16 17.69 17.14
C LYS A 13 13.97 16.77 17.24
N GLN A 14 14.19 15.63 17.88
CA GLN A 14 13.14 14.65 18.10
C GLN A 14 12.28 15.03 19.32
N ALA A 15 10.96 14.88 19.19
CA ALA A 15 10.03 15.05 20.30
C ALA A 15 10.27 14.01 21.41
N ASN A 16 9.94 14.40 22.64
CA ASN A 16 10.02 13.54 23.83
C ASN A 16 8.66 13.01 24.29
N GLU A 17 7.58 13.56 23.74
CA GLU A 17 6.21 13.21 24.06
C GLU A 17 5.37 13.16 22.78
N ILE A 18 4.48 12.17 22.70
CA ILE A 18 3.32 12.18 21.79
C ILE A 18 2.09 12.34 22.67
N TYR A 19 1.21 13.27 22.31
CA TYR A 19 -0.06 13.50 22.99
C TYR A 19 -1.20 13.39 21.99
N ILE A 20 -2.22 12.60 22.35
CA ILE A 20 -3.47 12.48 21.59
C ILE A 20 -4.61 12.71 22.59
N GLY A 21 -5.35 13.79 22.38
CA GLY A 21 -6.57 14.11 23.14
C GLY A 21 -7.81 13.83 22.32
N CYS A 22 -8.81 13.22 22.93
CA CYS A 22 -10.14 13.01 22.35
C CYS A 22 -11.21 13.43 23.36
N ARG A 23 -12.28 14.05 22.87
CA ARG A 23 -13.46 14.43 23.64
C ARG A 23 -14.67 13.77 23.00
N LEU A 24 -15.34 12.90 23.74
CA LEU A 24 -16.60 12.29 23.32
C LEU A 24 -17.76 13.01 23.99
N ALA A 25 -18.73 13.42 23.18
CA ALA A 25 -19.94 14.13 23.56
C ALA A 25 -21.18 13.33 23.17
N GLY A 26 -22.34 13.68 23.72
CA GLY A 26 -23.61 13.03 23.34
C GLY A 26 -23.71 11.57 23.78
N LEU A 27 -23.05 11.22 24.89
CA LEU A 27 -23.07 9.87 25.44
C LEU A 27 -24.52 9.44 25.77
N THR A 28 -24.85 8.20 25.46
CA THR A 28 -26.10 7.56 25.90
C THR A 28 -26.10 7.33 27.41
N ASP A 29 -27.28 7.07 28.01
CA ASP A 29 -27.36 6.75 29.44
C ASP A 29 -26.54 5.51 29.83
N ALA A 30 -26.51 4.51 28.96
CA ALA A 30 -25.72 3.30 29.18
C ALA A 30 -24.21 3.60 29.18
N GLU A 31 -23.74 4.44 28.25
CA GLU A 31 -22.34 4.86 28.20
C GLU A 31 -21.98 5.75 29.40
N ARG A 32 -22.84 6.70 29.78
CA ARG A 32 -22.65 7.50 31.00
C ARG A 32 -22.49 6.62 32.24
N GLY A 33 -23.32 5.57 32.37
CA GLY A 33 -23.21 4.60 33.45
C GLY A 33 -21.90 3.80 33.41
N ALA A 34 -21.49 3.36 32.22
CA ALA A 34 -20.26 2.59 32.04
C ALA A 34 -18.99 3.39 32.36
N PHE A 35 -19.01 4.72 32.13
CA PHE A 35 -17.87 5.61 32.32
C PHE A 35 -18.03 6.56 33.52
N ILE A 36 -18.95 6.30 34.45
CA ILE A 36 -19.36 7.26 35.49
C ILE A 36 -18.19 7.86 36.30
N GLU A 37 -17.15 7.07 36.57
CA GLU A 37 -15.95 7.50 37.32
C GLU A 37 -14.93 8.31 36.47
N TYR A 38 -15.17 8.41 35.17
CA TYR A 38 -14.26 8.99 34.18
C TYR A 38 -14.85 10.23 33.47
N LEU A 39 -16.13 10.53 33.70
CA LEU A 39 -16.81 11.67 33.09
C LEU A 39 -16.28 13.00 33.65
N SER A 40 -16.24 14.01 32.78
CA SER A 40 -16.04 15.42 33.15
C SER A 40 -17.31 16.20 32.85
N TYR A 41 -17.53 17.25 33.63
CA TYR A 41 -18.72 18.10 33.55
C TYR A 41 -18.32 19.49 33.08
N GLU A 42 -18.95 19.95 32.00
CA GLU A 42 -18.82 21.33 31.52
C GLU A 42 -20.22 21.94 31.49
N GLY A 43 -20.57 22.67 32.54
CA GLY A 43 -21.95 23.07 32.77
C GLY A 43 -22.83 21.85 33.06
N ASP A 44 -23.95 21.75 32.34
CA ASP A 44 -24.92 20.66 32.48
C ASP A 44 -24.63 19.46 31.56
N GLU A 45 -23.61 19.55 30.69
CA GLU A 45 -23.23 18.47 29.78
C GLU A 45 -22.08 17.62 30.33
N THR A 46 -22.11 16.33 29.99
CA THR A 46 -21.09 15.35 30.38
C THR A 46 -20.26 14.93 29.19
N PHE A 47 -18.95 14.87 29.38
CA PHE A 47 -17.98 14.50 28.36
C PHE A 47 -17.05 13.42 28.87
N LEU A 48 -16.69 12.51 27.98
CA LEU A 48 -15.57 11.60 28.22
C LEU A 48 -14.34 12.16 27.54
N TYR A 49 -13.38 12.62 28.34
CA TYR A 49 -12.06 13.00 27.87
C TYR A 49 -11.15 11.80 27.89
N ILE A 50 -10.41 11.58 26.81
CA ILE A 50 -9.42 10.51 26.67
C ILE A 50 -8.11 11.16 26.29
N ASN A 51 -7.13 11.08 27.20
CA ASN A 51 -5.83 11.69 27.05
C ASN A 51 -4.80 10.57 26.99
N TRP A 52 -4.29 10.31 25.80
CA TRP A 52 -3.24 9.33 25.56
C TRP A 52 -1.90 10.04 25.46
N THR A 53 -0.92 9.60 26.25
CA THR A 53 0.45 10.15 26.23
C THR A 53 1.45 9.03 26.05
N ALA A 54 2.45 9.22 25.20
CA ALA A 54 3.66 8.41 25.17
C ALA A 54 4.88 9.28 25.42
N ARG A 55 5.60 9.05 26.53
CA ARG A 55 6.76 9.83 26.96
C ARG A 55 8.03 9.01 26.92
N LYS A 56 9.12 9.58 26.43
CA LYS A 56 10.45 8.96 26.54
C LYS A 56 10.93 9.01 27.98
N LEU A 57 11.43 7.89 28.49
CA LEU A 57 12.09 7.82 29.79
C LEU A 57 13.59 8.10 29.58
N THR A 58 14.04 9.27 30.01
CA THR A 58 15.43 9.73 29.81
C THR A 58 16.44 9.13 30.80
N GLU A 59 16.00 8.43 31.86
CA GLU A 59 16.89 7.93 32.91
C GLU A 59 16.58 6.47 33.29
N ALA A 60 17.35 5.53 32.72
CA ALA A 60 17.90 4.36 33.43
C ALA A 60 18.68 3.45 32.46
N PRO A 61 19.98 3.21 32.65
CA PRO A 61 20.79 2.33 31.79
C PRO A 61 20.40 0.83 31.86
N SER A 62 19.34 0.47 32.60
CA SER A 62 18.87 -0.91 32.82
C SER A 62 17.35 -1.08 32.67
N ALA A 63 16.58 -0.06 32.31
CA ALA A 63 15.12 -0.21 32.16
C ALA A 63 14.78 -0.87 30.81
N ARG A 64 14.07 -2.00 30.87
CA ARG A 64 13.56 -2.76 29.70
C ARG A 64 12.50 -1.98 28.88
N ARG A 65 12.09 -0.79 29.33
CA ARG A 65 11.10 0.08 28.67
C ARG A 65 11.67 1.50 28.53
N TRP A 66 11.75 1.96 27.28
CA TRP A 66 12.26 3.29 26.92
C TRP A 66 11.13 4.34 26.78
N ILE A 67 9.87 3.89 26.77
CA ILE A 67 8.68 4.71 26.55
C ILE A 67 7.63 4.33 27.61
N ASP A 68 7.14 5.34 28.31
CA ASP A 68 5.98 5.24 29.19
C ASP A 68 4.71 5.64 28.44
N VAL A 69 3.67 4.80 28.50
CA VAL A 69 2.38 5.04 27.82
C VAL A 69 1.28 5.11 28.86
N SER A 70 0.55 6.23 28.88
CA SER A 70 -0.54 6.50 29.82
C SER A 70 -1.82 6.86 29.06
N VAL A 71 -2.96 6.45 29.61
CA VAL A 71 -4.30 6.84 29.11
C VAL A 71 -5.13 7.28 30.31
N ARG A 72 -5.48 8.56 30.37
CA ARG A 72 -6.17 9.18 31.51
C ARG A 72 -7.45 9.89 31.08
N SER A 73 -8.44 9.87 31.97
CA SER A 73 -9.66 10.66 31.80
C SER A 73 -9.48 12.10 32.27
N GLY A 74 -10.54 12.90 32.20
CA GLY A 74 -10.53 14.27 32.68
C GLY A 74 -10.02 15.29 31.67
N ILE A 75 -10.43 16.55 31.87
CA ILE A 75 -9.89 17.70 31.13
C ILE A 75 -8.37 17.73 31.34
N ASP A 76 -7.61 17.79 30.25
CA ASP A 76 -6.15 17.76 30.23
C ASP A 76 -5.50 16.57 30.97
N GLY A 77 -6.22 15.45 31.10
CA GLY A 77 -5.72 14.24 31.75
C GLY A 77 -5.71 14.30 33.29
N ALA A 78 -6.43 15.24 33.88
CA ALA A 78 -6.51 15.42 35.34
C ALA A 78 -7.27 14.29 36.06
N GLY A 79 -8.03 13.47 35.33
CA GLY A 79 -8.82 12.37 35.87
C GLY A 79 -8.02 11.07 36.10
N PRO A 80 -8.66 10.02 36.63
CA PRO A 80 -8.01 8.73 36.86
C PRO A 80 -7.51 8.09 35.55
N PRO A 81 -6.49 7.22 35.62
CA PRO A 81 -6.15 6.36 34.50
C PRO A 81 -7.31 5.42 34.18
N PHE A 82 -7.57 5.16 32.90
CA PHE A 82 -8.60 4.18 32.53
C PHE A 82 -8.16 2.77 32.89
N ASP A 83 -9.04 2.04 33.57
CA ASP A 83 -8.88 0.61 33.83
C ASP A 83 -8.93 -0.22 32.55
N THR A 84 -8.35 -1.42 32.59
CA THR A 84 -8.25 -2.31 31.42
C THR A 84 -9.61 -2.64 30.82
N SER A 85 -10.62 -2.98 31.64
CA SER A 85 -11.98 -3.30 31.17
C SER A 85 -12.67 -2.10 30.53
N VAL A 86 -12.44 -0.90 31.06
CA VAL A 86 -13.01 0.34 30.52
C VAL A 86 -12.36 0.70 29.19
N ARG A 87 -11.06 0.43 29.02
CA ARG A 87 -10.36 0.61 27.73
C ARG A 87 -10.89 -0.33 26.64
N GLU A 88 -11.39 -1.50 26.98
CA GLU A 88 -12.01 -2.40 25.99
C GLU A 88 -13.28 -1.80 25.40
N LEU A 89 -14.06 -1.06 26.20
CA LEU A 89 -15.24 -0.32 25.72
C LEU A 89 -14.88 0.83 24.77
N LEU A 90 -13.64 1.33 24.83
CA LEU A 90 -13.10 2.35 23.93
C LEU A 90 -12.37 1.76 22.72
N SER A 91 -12.33 0.43 22.60
CA SER A 91 -11.62 -0.20 21.50
C SER A 91 -12.30 0.09 20.16
N ALA A 92 -11.49 0.49 19.18
CA ALA A 92 -11.94 0.72 17.83
C ALA A 92 -11.20 -0.22 16.87
N ALA A 93 -11.87 -0.60 15.79
CA ALA A 93 -11.24 -1.41 14.74
C ALA A 93 -10.11 -0.60 14.08
N TYR A 94 -8.88 -1.04 14.30
CA TYR A 94 -7.72 -0.43 13.67
C TYR A 94 -7.52 -1.00 12.26
N LEU A 95 -8.03 -0.28 11.27
CA LEU A 95 -7.92 -0.67 9.87
C LEU A 95 -6.56 -0.26 9.30
N ARG A 96 -5.53 -1.06 9.59
CA ARG A 96 -4.19 -0.93 8.99
C ARG A 96 -4.24 -0.73 7.46
N PRO A 97 -5.09 -1.43 6.68
CA PRO A 97 -5.19 -1.21 5.24
C PRO A 97 -5.62 0.20 4.83
N LEU A 98 -6.41 0.89 5.67
CA LEU A 98 -6.80 2.28 5.40
C LEU A 98 -5.71 3.27 5.82
N ARG A 99 -5.03 3.02 6.94
CA ARG A 99 -3.88 3.85 7.35
C ARG A 99 -2.78 3.83 6.28
N ASP A 100 -2.46 2.64 5.79
CA ASP A 100 -1.37 2.43 4.84
C ASP A 100 -1.88 2.27 3.41
N ALA A 101 -3.05 2.84 3.08
CA ALA A 101 -3.73 2.57 1.82
C ALA A 101 -2.84 2.84 0.61
N GLU A 102 -2.08 3.93 0.62
CA GLU A 102 -1.12 4.27 -0.44
C GLU A 102 -0.07 3.16 -0.64
N ARG A 103 0.52 2.65 0.45
CA ARG A 103 1.51 1.56 0.39
C ARG A 103 0.87 0.24 -0.06
N GLU A 104 -0.32 -0.08 0.46
CA GLU A 104 -1.02 -1.32 0.13
C GLU A 104 -1.54 -1.33 -1.32
N MET A 105 -1.89 -0.16 -1.87
CA MET A 105 -2.35 0.02 -3.24
C MET A 105 -1.24 0.32 -4.25
N SER A 106 0.01 0.44 -3.80
CA SER A 106 1.17 0.65 -4.67
C SER A 106 1.35 -0.51 -5.66
N PRO A 107 1.81 -0.25 -6.91
CA PRO A 107 2.15 -1.30 -7.86
C PRO A 107 3.19 -2.27 -7.32
N GLY A 108 3.04 -3.54 -7.67
CA GLY A 108 3.96 -4.58 -7.23
C GLY A 108 3.31 -5.95 -7.13
N ARG A 109 4.18 -6.94 -6.91
CA ARG A 109 3.78 -8.34 -6.79
C ARG A 109 2.83 -8.52 -5.62
N GLY A 110 1.64 -9.04 -5.88
CA GLY A 110 0.61 -9.23 -4.86
C GLY A 110 0.02 -7.94 -4.29
N SER A 111 0.16 -6.79 -4.98
CA SER A 111 -0.42 -5.51 -4.55
C SER A 111 -1.93 -5.64 -4.28
N ARG A 112 -2.44 -4.89 -3.30
CA ARG A 112 -3.86 -4.98 -2.94
C ARG A 112 -4.76 -4.55 -4.08
N LEU A 113 -4.36 -3.52 -4.84
CA LEU A 113 -5.07 -3.07 -6.03
C LEU A 113 -5.18 -4.20 -7.07
N SER A 114 -4.09 -4.91 -7.38
CA SER A 114 -4.15 -6.04 -8.31
C SER A 114 -5.09 -7.16 -7.85
N GLN A 115 -5.15 -7.44 -6.53
CA GLN A 115 -6.08 -8.42 -5.96
C GLN A 115 -7.53 -7.97 -6.10
N ILE A 116 -7.81 -6.69 -5.84
CA ILE A 116 -9.15 -6.11 -6.01
C ILE A 116 -9.58 -6.21 -7.47
N LEU A 117 -8.74 -5.73 -8.40
CA LEU A 117 -9.04 -5.75 -9.83
C LEU A 117 -9.20 -7.18 -10.36
N SER A 118 -8.44 -8.15 -9.84
CA SER A 118 -8.58 -9.55 -10.25
C SER A 118 -9.94 -10.18 -9.91
N ASN A 119 -10.69 -9.59 -8.99
CA ASN A 119 -12.05 -10.02 -8.63
C ASN A 119 -13.15 -9.25 -9.38
N VAL A 120 -12.80 -8.27 -10.22
CA VAL A 120 -13.75 -7.55 -11.07
C VAL A 120 -13.97 -8.35 -12.36
N PRO A 121 -15.15 -8.92 -12.62
CA PRO A 121 -15.37 -9.82 -13.77
C PRO A 121 -15.04 -9.19 -15.12
N GLU A 122 -15.25 -7.89 -15.26
CA GLU A 122 -15.06 -7.12 -16.49
C GLU A 122 -13.57 -6.97 -16.86
N ILE A 123 -12.66 -7.03 -15.89
CA ILE A 123 -11.22 -6.91 -16.10
C ILE A 123 -10.66 -8.01 -17.02
N GLY A 124 -11.28 -9.20 -16.99
CA GLY A 124 -10.90 -10.33 -17.84
C GLY A 124 -11.59 -10.37 -19.19
N GLN A 125 -12.46 -9.41 -19.52
CA GLN A 125 -13.22 -9.41 -20.77
C GLN A 125 -12.47 -8.74 -21.92
N GLY A 126 -12.89 -9.07 -23.15
CA GLY A 126 -12.36 -8.50 -24.39
C GLY A 126 -11.79 -9.55 -25.34
N GLU A 127 -11.41 -9.11 -26.52
CA GLU A 127 -10.88 -9.98 -27.58
C GLU A 127 -9.39 -10.31 -27.34
N ASN A 128 -8.98 -11.52 -27.74
CA ASN A 128 -7.58 -11.89 -27.79
C ASN A 128 -6.91 -11.32 -29.04
N PHE A 129 -5.63 -10.96 -28.93
CA PHE A 129 -4.85 -10.53 -30.09
C PHE A 129 -4.56 -11.71 -31.02
N ASN A 130 -4.75 -11.50 -32.33
CA ASN A 130 -4.47 -12.48 -33.36
C ASN A 130 -3.54 -11.89 -34.42
N VAL A 131 -2.36 -12.49 -34.60
CA VAL A 131 -1.37 -12.06 -35.60
C VAL A 131 -1.89 -12.16 -37.04
N ALA A 132 -2.84 -13.05 -37.31
CA ALA A 132 -3.45 -13.17 -38.64
C ALA A 132 -4.46 -12.03 -38.93
N ASN A 133 -4.92 -11.32 -37.91
CA ASN A 133 -5.87 -10.22 -38.03
C ASN A 133 -5.46 -9.07 -37.12
N ILE A 134 -4.38 -8.37 -37.52
CA ILE A 134 -3.81 -7.27 -36.74
C ILE A 134 -4.79 -6.08 -36.74
N PRO A 135 -5.16 -5.53 -35.57
CA PRO A 135 -5.98 -4.32 -35.47
C PRO A 135 -5.40 -3.18 -36.31
N GLN A 136 -6.21 -2.57 -37.18
CA GLN A 136 -5.79 -1.51 -38.11
C GLN A 136 -6.12 -0.10 -37.60
N ASP A 137 -7.03 0.02 -36.63
CA ASP A 137 -7.50 1.30 -36.10
C ASP A 137 -7.66 1.26 -34.57
N ALA A 138 -7.88 2.44 -33.99
CA ALA A 138 -8.01 2.60 -32.55
C ALA A 138 -9.24 1.87 -31.97
N ASP A 139 -10.31 1.70 -32.76
CA ASP A 139 -11.54 1.06 -32.28
C ASP A 139 -11.38 -0.46 -32.20
N ALA A 140 -10.66 -1.07 -33.14
CA ALA A 140 -10.26 -2.46 -33.08
C ALA A 140 -9.33 -2.73 -31.88
N VAL A 141 -8.39 -1.82 -31.59
CA VAL A 141 -7.51 -1.95 -30.41
C VAL A 141 -8.31 -1.88 -29.11
N ARG A 142 -9.33 -1.01 -29.00
CA ARG A 142 -10.19 -0.86 -27.81
C ARG A 142 -11.03 -2.10 -27.48
N LYS A 143 -11.26 -2.98 -28.46
CA LYS A 143 -11.99 -4.25 -28.25
C LYS A 143 -11.13 -5.34 -27.62
N LEU A 144 -9.82 -5.20 -27.65
CA LEU A 144 -8.91 -6.17 -27.04
C LEU A 144 -9.06 -6.15 -25.51
N GLY A 145 -9.04 -7.33 -24.91
CA GLY A 145 -8.91 -7.45 -23.46
C GLY A 145 -7.49 -7.08 -23.01
N LEU A 146 -7.27 -6.96 -21.70
CA LEU A 146 -5.95 -6.57 -21.15
C LEU A 146 -4.82 -7.52 -21.62
N VAL A 147 -5.08 -8.82 -21.64
CA VAL A 147 -4.11 -9.81 -22.16
C VAL A 147 -3.89 -9.61 -23.66
N GLY A 148 -4.95 -9.37 -24.43
CA GLY A 148 -4.86 -9.06 -25.87
C GLY A 148 -4.06 -7.79 -26.14
N LEU A 149 -4.25 -6.73 -25.35
CA LEU A 149 -3.46 -5.50 -25.43
C LEU A 149 -1.97 -5.74 -25.13
N ALA A 150 -1.66 -6.57 -24.13
CA ALA A 150 -0.29 -6.94 -23.83
C ALA A 150 0.36 -7.74 -24.97
N ASP A 151 -0.38 -8.69 -25.57
CA ASP A 151 0.09 -9.47 -26.71
C ASP A 151 0.26 -8.60 -27.97
N TYR A 152 -0.64 -7.63 -28.19
CA TYR A 152 -0.51 -6.62 -29.25
C TYR A 152 0.72 -5.72 -29.02
N MET A 153 0.94 -5.23 -27.80
CA MET A 153 2.14 -4.48 -27.44
C MET A 153 3.40 -5.29 -27.72
N ARG A 154 3.44 -6.56 -27.29
CA ARG A 154 4.57 -7.46 -27.53
C ARG A 154 4.86 -7.65 -29.02
N HIS A 155 3.83 -7.84 -29.82
CA HIS A 155 3.99 -7.93 -31.28
C HIS A 155 4.67 -6.66 -31.84
N ASN A 156 4.22 -5.47 -31.43
CA ASN A 156 4.81 -4.22 -31.85
C ASN A 156 6.25 -4.02 -31.33
N VAL A 157 6.56 -4.46 -30.11
CA VAL A 157 7.92 -4.44 -29.56
C VAL A 157 8.87 -5.29 -30.41
N LYS A 158 8.42 -6.44 -30.94
CA LYS A 158 9.23 -7.28 -31.85
C LYS A 158 9.55 -6.58 -33.18
N LEU A 159 8.64 -5.73 -33.66
CA LEU A 159 8.82 -4.96 -34.89
C LEU A 159 9.59 -3.66 -34.68
N HIS A 160 9.82 -3.27 -33.42
CA HIS A 160 10.48 -2.02 -33.10
C HIS A 160 11.94 -2.01 -33.59
N SER A 161 12.30 -1.03 -34.42
CA SER A 161 13.61 -0.95 -35.07
C SER A 161 14.79 -0.93 -34.09
N GLY A 162 14.62 -0.28 -32.94
CA GLY A 162 15.64 -0.27 -31.88
C GLY A 162 15.87 -1.64 -31.25
N VAL A 163 14.83 -2.46 -31.11
CA VAL A 163 14.95 -3.83 -30.58
C VAL A 163 15.65 -4.73 -31.60
N GLY A 164 15.27 -4.63 -32.87
CA GLY A 164 15.93 -5.34 -33.97
C GLY A 164 17.41 -4.96 -34.10
N SER A 165 17.72 -3.66 -34.05
CA SER A 165 19.11 -3.17 -34.11
C SER A 165 19.95 -3.66 -32.93
N ALA A 166 19.39 -3.68 -31.71
CA ALA A 166 20.07 -4.20 -30.54
C ALA A 166 20.31 -5.72 -30.64
N GLN A 167 19.33 -6.48 -31.12
CA GLN A 167 19.49 -7.93 -31.35
C GLN A 167 20.58 -8.20 -32.38
N ASP A 168 20.59 -7.45 -33.48
CA ASP A 168 21.61 -7.54 -34.52
C ASP A 168 23.01 -7.23 -33.98
N ALA A 169 23.14 -6.19 -33.15
CA ALA A 169 24.40 -5.84 -32.50
C ALA A 169 24.88 -6.98 -31.58
N ILE A 170 23.99 -7.55 -30.74
CA ILE A 170 24.31 -8.69 -29.88
C ILE A 170 24.85 -9.87 -30.70
N ASN A 171 24.14 -10.23 -31.76
CA ASN A 171 24.50 -11.37 -32.61
C ASN A 171 25.82 -11.14 -33.34
N LYS A 172 25.95 -10.00 -34.03
CA LYS A 172 27.08 -9.73 -34.94
C LYS A 172 28.36 -9.29 -34.21
N GLN A 173 28.22 -8.52 -33.13
CA GLN A 173 29.38 -7.91 -32.45
C GLN A 173 29.89 -8.74 -31.28
N TYR A 174 29.02 -9.54 -30.63
CA TYR A 174 29.38 -10.28 -29.43
C TYR A 174 29.31 -11.79 -29.65
N LEU A 175 28.15 -12.33 -30.00
CA LEU A 175 27.95 -13.79 -30.06
C LEU A 175 28.79 -14.45 -31.16
N THR A 176 28.99 -13.80 -32.31
CA THR A 176 29.90 -14.31 -33.35
C THR A 176 31.33 -14.49 -32.84
N SER A 177 31.82 -13.57 -32.00
CA SER A 177 33.18 -13.66 -31.45
C SER A 177 33.35 -14.75 -30.37
N LEU A 178 32.23 -15.13 -29.73
CA LEU A 178 32.17 -16.13 -28.67
C LEU A 178 31.81 -17.53 -29.19
N SER A 179 31.45 -17.64 -30.47
CA SER A 179 31.07 -18.91 -31.11
C SER A 179 32.30 -19.78 -31.32
N LEU A 180 32.26 -21.03 -30.84
CA LEU A 180 33.31 -22.01 -31.09
C LEU A 180 33.18 -22.60 -32.49
N ARG A 181 34.26 -23.20 -33.01
CA ARG A 181 34.23 -23.85 -34.34
C ARG A 181 33.12 -24.91 -34.40
N GLY A 182 32.12 -24.66 -35.24
CA GLY A 182 31.00 -25.56 -35.49
C GLY A 182 29.70 -25.18 -34.78
N ASP A 183 29.70 -24.12 -33.97
CA ASP A 183 28.51 -23.64 -33.26
C ASP A 183 28.09 -22.26 -33.79
N ASP A 184 26.78 -22.06 -34.02
CA ASP A 184 26.21 -20.76 -34.41
C ASP A 184 25.32 -20.24 -33.27
N LEU A 185 25.88 -19.33 -32.48
CA LEU A 185 25.17 -18.72 -31.36
C LEU A 185 24.32 -17.53 -31.83
N GLN A 186 23.00 -17.72 -31.83
CA GLN A 186 22.05 -16.65 -32.12
C GLN A 186 21.17 -16.35 -30.90
N GLY A 187 21.20 -15.09 -30.46
CA GLY A 187 20.33 -14.53 -29.45
C GLY A 187 19.08 -13.88 -30.06
N ARG A 188 17.99 -13.91 -29.30
CA ARG A 188 16.74 -13.21 -29.62
C ARG A 188 16.26 -12.40 -28.43
N ILE A 189 15.88 -11.15 -28.65
CA ILE A 189 15.21 -10.31 -27.66
C ILE A 189 13.70 -10.55 -27.78
N ASP A 190 13.05 -10.89 -26.67
CA ASP A 190 11.60 -11.04 -26.59
C ASP A 190 11.12 -10.50 -25.24
N VAL A 191 9.84 -10.15 -25.16
CA VAL A 191 9.18 -9.81 -23.89
C VAL A 191 8.84 -11.12 -23.18
N SER A 192 9.22 -11.23 -21.90
CA SER A 192 9.02 -12.44 -21.10
C SER A 192 7.54 -12.84 -21.06
N GLU A 193 7.27 -14.11 -21.34
CA GLU A 193 5.92 -14.66 -21.36
C GLU A 193 5.62 -15.32 -20.00
N GLY A 194 4.65 -14.78 -19.27
CA GLY A 194 4.29 -15.29 -17.95
C GLY A 194 3.23 -16.37 -17.99
N GLY A 195 3.60 -17.66 -18.04
CA GLY A 195 2.70 -18.77 -17.67
C GLY A 195 1.30 -18.77 -18.32
N THR A 196 0.29 -19.14 -17.53
CA THR A 196 -1.12 -19.19 -17.97
C THR A 196 -1.71 -17.80 -18.24
N GLU A 197 -2.82 -17.72 -18.96
CA GLU A 197 -3.53 -16.45 -19.20
C GLU A 197 -3.85 -15.69 -17.90
N SER A 198 -4.28 -16.40 -16.86
CA SER A 198 -4.53 -15.81 -15.53
C SER A 198 -3.25 -15.25 -14.88
N ALA A 199 -2.09 -15.87 -15.13
CA ALA A 199 -0.81 -15.36 -14.63
C ALA A 199 -0.39 -14.09 -15.38
N ARG A 200 -0.59 -14.05 -16.71
CA ARG A 200 -0.36 -12.84 -17.53
C ARG A 200 -1.27 -11.70 -17.10
N LEU A 201 -2.56 -11.95 -16.92
CA LEU A 201 -3.51 -10.95 -16.43
C LEU A 201 -3.06 -10.39 -15.08
N ARG A 202 -2.68 -11.26 -14.14
CA ARG A 202 -2.17 -10.81 -12.83
C ARG A 202 -0.94 -9.92 -12.95
N GLN A 203 0.04 -10.27 -13.80
CA GLN A 203 1.23 -9.45 -14.02
C GLN A 203 0.91 -8.06 -14.57
N ILE A 204 -0.11 -7.95 -15.44
CA ILE A 204 -0.59 -6.66 -15.95
C ILE A 204 -1.19 -5.84 -14.80
N LEU A 205 -2.07 -6.44 -14.00
CA LEU A 205 -2.74 -5.78 -12.88
C LEU A 205 -1.74 -5.30 -11.81
N GLU A 206 -0.65 -6.03 -11.60
CA GLU A 206 0.42 -5.66 -10.66
C GLU A 206 1.23 -4.42 -11.11
N ARG A 207 1.05 -3.93 -12.34
CA ARG A 207 1.67 -2.71 -12.86
C ARG A 207 0.76 -1.49 -12.82
N LEU A 208 -0.51 -1.66 -12.48
CA LEU A 208 -1.47 -0.56 -12.36
C LEU A 208 -1.29 0.15 -11.02
N LEU A 209 -1.46 1.47 -11.03
CA LEU A 209 -1.48 2.33 -9.85
C LEU A 209 -2.78 3.12 -9.81
N LEU A 210 -3.23 3.44 -8.60
CA LEU A 210 -4.27 4.43 -8.37
C LEU A 210 -3.59 5.80 -8.22
N VAL A 211 -4.06 6.79 -8.96
CA VAL A 211 -3.60 8.18 -8.91
C VAL A 211 -4.74 9.06 -8.47
N ASP A 212 -4.46 10.01 -7.58
CA ASP A 212 -5.41 11.04 -7.19
C ASP A 212 -5.50 12.09 -8.32
N GLU A 213 -6.72 12.40 -8.76
CA GLU A 213 -6.94 13.55 -9.65
C GLU A 213 -6.97 14.83 -8.81
N VAL A 214 -6.03 15.75 -9.08
CA VAL A 214 -5.95 17.10 -8.48
C VAL A 214 -6.71 18.09 -9.34
#